data_AF-A0A8S3KIA5-F1
#
_entry.id   AF-A0A8S3KIA5-F1
#
_cell.length_a   1.000
_cell.length_b   1.000
_cell.length_c   1.000
_cell.angle_alpha   90.00
_cell.angle_beta   90.00
_cell.angle_gamma   90.00
#
_symmetry.space_group_name_H-M   'P 1'
#
loop_
_entity.id
_entity.type
_entity.pdbx_description
1 polymer ?
#
loop_
_entity_poly.entity_id
_entity_poly.type
_entity_poly.pdbx_seq_one_letter_code
_entity_poly.pdbx_strand_id
1 'polypeptide(L)' 'MLSILEPGNEHLFDWQLLLDLYDSCKMMQARVISLLSLTAVEDIAVDLLRCNDQLNKTFKNYRHYMEIRERLP' A
#
# COMPACT_ATOMS: atom_id res chain seq x y z
N MET A 1 7.60 6.55 4.37
CA MET A 1 6.82 7.78 4.05
C MET A 1 5.72 8.00 5.07
N LEU A 2 4.71 7.13 5.18
CA LEU A 2 3.59 7.28 6.13
C LEU A 2 3.99 7.43 7.62
N SER A 3 5.18 6.99 8.01
CA SER A 3 5.72 7.14 9.38
C SER A 3 6.49 8.44 9.61
N ILE A 4 6.71 9.24 8.56
CA ILE A 4 7.55 10.44 8.57
C ILE A 4 6.73 11.68 8.18
N LEU A 5 5.77 11.52 7.27
CA LEU A 5 4.89 12.62 6.86
C LEU A 5 3.88 12.94 7.96
N GLU A 6 3.66 14.23 8.21
CA GLU A 6 2.61 14.72 9.08
C GLU A 6 1.33 14.94 8.26
N PRO A 7 0.22 14.25 8.58
CA PRO A 7 -1.06 14.45 7.91
C PRO A 7 -1.44 15.93 7.85
N GLY A 8 -1.77 16.43 6.66
CA GLY A 8 -2.21 17.81 6.43
C GLY A 8 -1.10 18.87 6.39
N ASN A 9 0.13 18.51 6.71
CA ASN A 9 1.31 19.39 6.66
C ASN A 9 2.37 18.85 5.68
N GLU A 10 1.95 18.07 4.69
CA GLU A 10 2.86 17.46 3.73
C GLU A 10 3.42 18.48 2.73
N HIS A 11 4.69 18.36 2.38
CA HIS A 11 5.22 19.07 1.22
C HIS A 11 4.58 18.52 -0.07
N LEU A 12 4.29 19.40 -1.05
CA LEU A 12 3.57 19.04 -2.28
C LEU A 12 4.19 17.85 -3.03
N PHE A 13 5.52 17.80 -3.14
CA PHE A 13 6.21 16.69 -3.80
C PHE A 13 6.10 15.37 -3.03
N ASP A 14 6.20 15.40 -1.70
CA ASP A 14 6.07 14.20 -0.88
C ASP A 14 4.65 13.66 -0.90
N TRP A 15 3.67 14.57 -0.95
CA TRP A 15 2.27 14.22 -1.12
C TRP A 15 2.02 13.54 -2.46
N GLN A 16 2.48 14.12 -3.57
CA GLN A 16 2.34 13.49 -4.89
C GLN A 16 3.02 12.12 -4.95
N LEU A 17 4.24 12.02 -4.42
CA LEU A 17 4.96 10.76 -4.36
C LEU A 17 4.22 9.71 -3.53
N LEU A 18 3.59 10.10 -2.42
CA LEU A 18 2.77 9.20 -1.61
C LEU A 18 1.59 8.65 -2.42
N LEU A 19 0.90 9.48 -3.20
CA LEU A 19 -0.20 9.07 -4.06
C LEU A 19 0.28 8.10 -5.16
N ASP A 20 1.37 8.44 -5.86
CA ASP A 20 1.94 7.61 -6.93
C ASP A 20 2.39 6.24 -6.41
N LEU A 21 2.99 6.21 -5.21
CA LEU A 21 3.37 4.96 -4.54
C LEU A 21 2.15 4.15 -4.13
N TYR A 22 1.09 4.77 -3.64
CA TYR A 22 -0.15 4.07 -3.29
C TYR A 22 -0.79 3.43 -4.52
N ASP A 23 -0.84 4.14 -5.65
CA ASP A 23 -1.32 3.60 -6.92
C ASP A 23 -0.45 2.45 -7.43
N SER A 24 0.88 2.61 -7.36
CA SER A 24 1.82 1.54 -7.70
C SER A 24 1.62 0.30 -6.81
N CYS A 25 1.40 0.48 -5.51
CA CYS A 25 1.12 -0.62 -4.58
C CYS A 25 -0.18 -1.34 -4.93
N LYS A 26 -1.24 -0.64 -5.35
CA LYS A 26 -2.49 -1.27 -5.82
C LYS A 26 -2.26 -2.13 -7.06
N MET A 27 -1.46 -1.65 -8.01
CA MET A 27 -1.08 -2.43 -9.19
C MET A 27 -0.28 -3.69 -8.81
N MET A 28 0.66 -3.57 -7.86
CA MET A 28 1.41 -4.70 -7.33
C MET A 28 0.49 -5.73 -6.66
N GLN A 29 -0.48 -5.31 -5.84
CA GLN A 29 -1.44 -6.23 -5.24
C GLN A 29 -2.27 -6.98 -6.29
N ALA A 30 -2.78 -6.27 -7.30
CA ALA A 30 -3.52 -6.91 -8.40
C ALA A 30 -2.66 -7.97 -9.11
N ARG A 31 -1.37 -7.68 -9.31
CA ARG A 31 -0.43 -8.65 -9.90
C ARG A 31 -0.19 -9.85 -8.98
N VAL A 32 -0.02 -9.63 -7.68
CA VAL A 32 0.15 -10.71 -6.69
C VAL A 32 -1.07 -11.63 -6.65
N ILE A 33 -2.28 -11.07 -6.64
CA ILE A 33 -3.53 -11.85 -6.68
C ILE A 33 -3.63 -12.67 -7.98
N SER A 34 -3.28 -12.06 -9.12
CA SER A 34 -3.22 -12.78 -10.40
C SER A 34 -2.23 -13.94 -10.35
N LEU A 35 -1.03 -13.75 -9.80
CA LEU A 35 -0.03 -14.81 -9.68
C LEU A 35 -0.47 -15.93 -8.73
N LEU A 36 -1.14 -15.60 -7.62
CA LEU A 36 -1.71 -16.59 -6.70
C LEU A 36 -2.70 -17.52 -7.38
N SER A 37 -3.49 -16.99 -8.33
CA SER A 37 -4.44 -17.82 -9.10
C SER A 37 -3.79 -18.73 -10.14
N LEU A 38 -2.51 -18.50 -10.47
CA LEU A 38 -1.79 -19.21 -11.53
C LEU A 38 -0.69 -20.15 -11.03
N THR A 39 -0.21 -19.97 -9.80
CA THR A 39 0.86 -20.80 -9.25
C THR A 39 0.32 -22.13 -8.71
N ALA A 40 0.97 -23.23 -9.08
CA ALA A 40 0.75 -24.56 -8.49
C ALA A 40 1.84 -24.94 -7.49
N VAL A 41 2.86 -24.10 -7.31
CA VAL A 41 3.97 -24.33 -6.39
C VAL A 41 3.64 -23.71 -5.03
N GLU A 42 3.56 -24.55 -4.00
CA GLU A 42 3.14 -24.16 -2.65
C GLU A 42 4.05 -23.10 -2.03
N ASP A 43 5.37 -23.28 -2.11
CA ASP A 43 6.35 -22.32 -1.58
C ASP A 43 6.16 -20.92 -2.20
N ILE A 44 5.93 -20.86 -3.52
CA ILE A 44 5.67 -19.60 -4.23
C ILE A 44 4.33 -19.00 -3.79
N ALA A 45 3.30 -19.82 -3.58
CA ALA A 45 2.02 -19.35 -3.08
C ALA A 45 2.14 -18.75 -1.67
N VAL A 46 2.92 -19.38 -0.79
CA VAL A 46 3.19 -18.87 0.57
C VAL A 46 3.89 -17.51 0.52
N ASP A 47 4.90 -17.36 -0.33
CA ASP A 47 5.62 -16.10 -0.47
C ASP A 47 4.74 -14.99 -1.06
N LEU A 48 3.92 -15.31 -2.07
CA LEU A 48 2.95 -14.37 -2.63
C LEU A 48 1.89 -13.94 -1.60
N LEU A 49 1.39 -14.85 -0.77
CA LEU A 49 0.48 -14.52 0.33
C LEU A 49 1.15 -13.58 1.35
N ARG A 50 2.40 -13.85 1.73
CA ARG A 50 3.17 -12.97 2.63
C ARG A 50 3.36 -11.58 2.04
N CYS A 51 3.69 -11.47 0.76
CA CYS A 51 3.77 -10.18 0.05
C CYS A 51 2.41 -9.45 0.06
N ASN A 52 1.32 -10.17 -0.22
CA ASN A 52 -0.03 -9.59 -0.21
C ASN A 52 -0.40 -9.06 1.20
N ASP A 53 -0.05 -9.79 2.25
CA ASP A 53 -0.29 -9.37 3.62
C ASP A 53 0.48 -8.11 4.00
N GLN A 54 1.71 -7.95 3.51
CA GLN A 54 2.48 -6.73 3.69
C GLN A 54 1.83 -5.53 2.96
N LEU A 55 1.35 -5.74 1.72
CA LEU A 55 0.59 -4.72 0.98
C LEU A 55 -0.69 -4.34 1.72
N ASN A 56 -1.44 -5.32 2.22
CA ASN A 56 -2.65 -5.07 3.01
C ASN A 56 -2.38 -4.27 4.29
N LYS A 57 -1.28 -4.54 5.00
CA LYS A 57 -0.85 -3.73 6.15
C LYS A 57 -0.55 -2.30 5.74
N THR A 58 0.19 -2.11 4.65
CA THR A 58 0.49 -0.78 4.11
C THR A 58 -0.78 -0.02 3.72
N PHE A 59 -1.78 -0.67 3.11
CA PHE A 59 -3.05 -0.04 2.78
C PHE A 59 -3.87 0.37 3.99
N LYS A 60 -3.86 -0.42 5.07
CA LYS A 60 -4.49 -0.03 6.34
C LYS A 60 -3.83 1.23 6.91
N ASN A 61 -2.50 1.28 6.90
CA ASN A 61 -1.76 2.45 7.37
C ASN A 61 -2.05 3.68 6.50
N TYR A 62 -2.09 3.52 5.18
CA TYR A 62 -2.47 4.60 4.25
C TYR A 62 -3.88 5.10 4.52
N ARG A 63 -4.86 4.20 4.67
CA ARG A 63 -6.24 4.59 4.98
C ARG A 63 -6.33 5.37 6.29
N HIS A 64 -5.67 4.87 7.34
CA HIS A 64 -5.63 5.56 8.61
C HIS A 64 -5.02 6.96 8.51
N TYR A 65 -3.93 7.09 7.75
CA TYR A 65 -3.32 8.38 7.44
C TYR A 65 -4.30 9.34 6.75
N MET A 66 -5.02 8.87 5.73
CA MET A 66 -6.02 9.65 5.01
C MET A 66 -7.17 10.09 5.91
N GLU A 67 -7.68 9.19 6.77
CA GLU A 67 -8.72 9.51 7.74
C GLU A 67 -8.30 10.60 8.73
N ILE A 68 -7.03 10.61 9.17
CA ILE A 68 -6.51 11.68 10.01
C ILE A 68 -6.46 12.99 9.22
N ARG A 69 -5.91 12.96 8.00
CA ARG A 69 -5.78 14.13 7.14
C ARG A 69 -7.13 14.78 6.81
N GLU A 70 -8.16 13.99 6.53
CA GLU A 70 -9.51 14.48 6.22
C GLU A 70 -10.23 15.09 7.44
N ARG A 71 -9.81 14.73 8.66
CA ARG A 71 -10.37 15.28 9.91
C ARG A 71 -9.70 16.58 10.33
N LEU A 72 -8.59 16.96 9.71
CA LEU A 72 -7.93 18.23 9.99
C LEU A 72 -8.74 19.37 9.33
N PRO A 73 -8.98 20.47 10.06
CA PRO A 73 -9.82 21.59 9.60
C PRO A 73 -9.20 22.37 8.43
#